data_AF-A0A9E1V235-F1
#
_entry.id   AF-A0A9E1V235-F1
#
_cell.length_a   1.000
_cell.length_b   1.000
_cell.length_c   1.000
_cell.angle_alpha   90.00
_cell.angle_beta   90.00
_cell.angle_gamma   90.00
#
_symmetry.space_group_name_H-M   'P 1'
#
loop_
_entity.id
_entity.type
_entity.pdbx_description
1 polymer ?
#
loop_
_entity_poly.entity_id
_entity_poly.type
_entity_poly.pdbx_seq_one_letter_code
_entity_poly.pdbx_strand_id
1 'polypeptide(L)'
;MRITQVQPLVCHCYRTNWVFVKVTTDEGLHGWGEATLEYREPALAKAIRGMERHLLGRDPHEIESIWHECYRGTYFRGGPIGMSALSGVEMALWDLKGKALGVPVYQLLGGKVRDRVPCYANGWFSPAKTPEEFAEKAKAAVARGFSGLKWDPFGKAYLTISKAELRQALRCVEAVVEAVGDHVEILVEAHGRFNVATAVRIGRALENYDIAWYEEPVPPDD
;
A
#
# COMPACT_ATOMS: atom_id res chain seq x y z
N MET A 1 2.12 -11.71 30.49
CA MET A 1 1.48 -11.95 29.19
C MET A 1 2.38 -12.80 28.33
N ARG A 2 1.85 -13.89 27.76
CA ARG A 2 2.57 -14.79 26.86
C ARG A 2 1.75 -15.09 25.62
N ILE A 3 2.41 -15.17 24.46
CA ILE A 3 1.78 -15.54 23.20
C ILE A 3 1.40 -17.03 23.23
N THR A 4 0.14 -17.34 22.96
CA THR A 4 -0.41 -18.70 22.94
C THR A 4 -0.75 -19.18 21.54
N GLN A 5 -0.97 -18.27 20.59
CA GLN A 5 -1.34 -18.61 19.23
C GLN A 5 -0.97 -17.49 18.25
N VAL A 6 -0.54 -17.88 17.04
CA VAL A 6 -0.44 -16.99 15.88
C VAL A 6 -1.31 -17.59 14.78
N GLN A 7 -2.23 -16.83 14.20
CA GLN A 7 -3.19 -17.36 13.25
C GLN A 7 -3.24 -16.49 12.00
N PRO A 8 -2.90 -17.02 10.81
CA PRO A 8 -3.22 -16.37 9.54
C PRO A 8 -4.71 -16.57 9.23
N LEU A 9 -5.37 -15.50 8.82
CA LEU A 9 -6.79 -15.45 8.46
C LEU A 9 -6.93 -14.85 7.07
N VAL A 10 -7.34 -15.67 6.10
CA VAL A 10 -7.57 -15.20 4.72
C VAL A 10 -9.01 -14.75 4.60
N CYS A 11 -9.22 -13.49 4.24
CA CYS A 11 -10.52 -12.94 3.92
C CYS A 11 -10.69 -12.89 2.40
N HIS A 12 -11.65 -13.66 1.87
CA HIS A 12 -11.95 -13.67 0.45
C HIS A 12 -12.85 -12.48 0.08
N CYS A 13 -12.28 -11.47 -0.56
CA CYS A 13 -13.02 -10.32 -1.07
C CYS A 13 -13.08 -10.33 -2.60
N TYR A 14 -13.98 -9.53 -3.18
CA TYR A 14 -14.34 -9.62 -4.60
C TYR A 14 -13.15 -9.46 -5.57
N ARG A 15 -12.24 -8.50 -5.31
CA ARG A 15 -11.14 -8.16 -6.23
C ARG A 15 -9.78 -8.68 -5.79
N THR A 16 -9.48 -8.60 -4.50
CA THR A 16 -8.23 -9.07 -3.89
C THR A 16 -8.57 -9.75 -2.56
N ASN A 17 -7.85 -10.81 -2.20
CA ASN A 17 -7.99 -11.37 -0.86
C ASN A 17 -7.11 -10.58 0.11
N TRP A 18 -7.54 -10.51 1.37
CA TRP A 18 -6.73 -9.95 2.45
C TRP A 18 -6.22 -11.07 3.34
N VAL A 19 -5.03 -10.87 3.92
CA VAL A 19 -4.45 -11.83 4.85
C VAL A 19 -4.15 -11.12 6.15
N PHE A 20 -4.96 -11.39 7.17
CA PHE A 20 -4.78 -10.90 8.52
C PHE A 20 -3.97 -11.88 9.36
N VAL A 21 -3.26 -11.34 10.35
CA VAL A 21 -2.55 -12.10 11.39
C VAL A 21 -3.19 -11.76 12.71
N LYS A 22 -3.63 -12.79 13.44
CA LYS A 22 -4.10 -12.66 14.82
C LYS A 22 -3.10 -13.31 15.76
N VAL A 23 -2.59 -12.54 16.73
CA VAL A 23 -1.72 -13.05 17.80
C VAL A 23 -2.51 -13.04 19.11
N THR A 24 -2.70 -14.19 19.74
CA THR A 24 -3.47 -14.36 20.99
C THR A 24 -2.54 -14.61 22.16
N THR A 25 -2.94 -14.14 23.35
CA THR A 25 -2.17 -14.28 24.60
C THR A 25 -2.92 -15.11 25.65
N ASP A 26 -2.20 -15.54 26.69
CA ASP A 26 -2.74 -16.26 27.85
C ASP A 26 -3.64 -15.40 28.77
N GLU A 27 -3.54 -14.07 28.66
CA GLU A 27 -4.36 -13.11 29.40
C GLU A 27 -5.64 -12.71 28.63
N GLY A 28 -5.95 -13.37 27.52
CA GLY A 28 -7.15 -13.12 26.71
C GLY A 28 -7.06 -11.91 25.77
N LEU A 29 -5.97 -11.14 25.82
CA LEU A 29 -5.68 -10.08 24.85
C LEU A 29 -5.20 -10.67 23.52
N HIS A 30 -5.53 -9.98 22.43
CA HIS A 30 -5.07 -10.33 21.09
C HIS A 30 -4.78 -9.09 20.25
N GLY A 31 -3.85 -9.25 19.32
CA GLY A 31 -3.42 -8.24 18.36
C GLY A 31 -3.74 -8.62 16.92
N TRP A 32 -3.94 -7.61 16.10
CA TRP A 32 -4.20 -7.73 14.67
C TRP A 32 -3.12 -7.06 13.85
N GLY A 33 -2.71 -7.74 12.80
CA GLY A 33 -1.93 -7.16 11.71
C GLY A 33 -2.44 -7.66 10.37
N GLU A 34 -1.91 -7.06 9.32
CA GLU A 34 -2.21 -7.34 7.92
C GLU A 34 -0.91 -7.66 7.19
N ALA A 35 -0.91 -8.76 6.46
CA ALA A 35 0.21 -9.26 5.70
C ALA A 35 -0.09 -9.30 4.20
N THR A 36 -1.21 -8.72 3.75
CA THR A 36 -1.75 -8.84 2.38
C THR A 36 -0.65 -8.70 1.32
N LEU A 37 -0.58 -9.72 0.45
CA LEU A 37 0.33 -9.78 -0.68
C LEU A 37 -0.42 -10.50 -1.81
N GLU A 38 -0.87 -9.73 -2.79
CA GLU A 38 -1.86 -10.11 -3.78
C GLU A 38 -1.54 -11.46 -4.43
N TYR A 39 -2.50 -12.38 -4.42
CA TYR A 39 -2.43 -13.71 -5.04
C TYR A 39 -1.34 -14.64 -4.44
N ARG A 40 -0.76 -14.29 -3.29
CA ARG A 40 0.26 -15.08 -2.57
C ARG A 40 -0.24 -15.63 -1.23
N GLU A 41 -1.55 -15.63 -0.99
CA GLU A 41 -2.17 -15.97 0.28
C GLU A 41 -1.76 -17.36 0.81
N PRO A 42 -1.70 -18.43 0.00
CA PRO A 42 -1.29 -19.75 0.50
C PRO A 42 0.17 -19.78 0.98
N ALA A 43 1.07 -19.06 0.29
CA ALA A 43 2.47 -18.99 0.65
C ALA A 43 2.65 -18.15 1.92
N LEU A 44 1.94 -17.03 1.99
CA LEU A 44 1.96 -16.11 3.12
C LEU A 44 1.42 -16.75 4.40
N ALA A 45 0.29 -17.47 4.31
CA ALA A 45 -0.27 -18.19 5.46
C ALA A 45 0.70 -19.24 6.03
N LYS A 46 1.45 -19.92 5.16
CA LYS A 46 2.51 -20.85 5.60
C LYS A 46 3.71 -20.12 6.19
N ALA A 47 4.11 -18.99 5.63
CA ALA A 47 5.20 -18.17 6.17
C ALA A 47 4.88 -17.67 7.59
N ILE A 48 3.65 -17.16 7.81
CA ILE A 48 3.17 -16.73 9.14
C ILE A 48 3.22 -17.89 10.14
N ARG A 49 2.69 -19.07 9.78
CA ARG A 49 2.78 -20.26 10.65
C ARG A 49 4.22 -20.68 10.94
N GLY A 50 5.11 -20.56 9.95
CA GLY A 50 6.54 -20.85 10.12
C GLY A 50 7.25 -19.95 11.14
N MET A 51 6.68 -18.77 11.44
CA MET A 51 7.19 -17.86 12.47
C MET A 51 6.77 -18.25 13.88
N GLU A 52 5.72 -19.07 14.07
CA GLU A 52 5.21 -19.47 15.40
C GLU A 52 6.31 -19.95 16.36
N ARG A 53 7.31 -20.67 15.84
CA ARG A 53 8.45 -21.18 16.62
C ARG A 53 9.25 -20.09 17.36
N HIS A 54 9.20 -18.85 16.87
CA HIS A 54 9.87 -17.70 17.47
C HIS A 54 8.95 -16.91 18.41
N LEU A 55 7.63 -17.16 18.38
CA LEU A 55 6.63 -16.38 19.09
C LEU A 55 6.03 -17.12 20.29
N LEU A 56 5.73 -18.41 20.18
CA LEU A 56 4.97 -19.12 21.22
C LEU A 56 5.69 -19.11 22.57
N GLY A 57 4.94 -18.75 23.63
CA GLY A 57 5.43 -18.65 25.00
C GLY A 57 6.20 -17.37 25.34
N ARG A 58 6.49 -16.52 24.36
CA ARG A 58 7.21 -15.25 24.52
C ARG A 58 6.32 -14.14 25.06
N ASP A 59 6.93 -13.15 25.70
CA ASP A 59 6.26 -11.89 26.01
C ASP A 59 6.06 -11.07 24.71
N PRO A 60 4.82 -10.74 24.32
CA PRO A 60 4.55 -9.97 23.11
C PRO A 60 5.13 -8.54 23.14
N HIS A 61 5.56 -8.05 24.31
CA HIS A 61 6.22 -6.75 24.40
C HIS A 61 7.67 -6.75 23.88
N GLU A 62 8.28 -7.91 23.65
CA GLU A 62 9.64 -8.07 23.12
C GLU A 62 9.71 -7.90 21.60
N ILE A 63 9.00 -6.89 21.05
CA ILE A 63 8.78 -6.69 19.61
C ILE A 63 10.09 -6.74 18.82
N GLU A 64 11.10 -5.96 19.21
CA GLU A 64 12.40 -5.90 18.51
C GLU A 64 13.15 -7.24 18.55
N SER A 65 13.09 -7.97 19.67
CA SER A 65 13.72 -9.30 19.77
C SER A 65 13.04 -10.29 18.85
N ILE A 66 11.70 -10.34 18.89
CA ILE A 66 10.91 -11.23 18.05
C ILE A 66 11.14 -10.88 16.58
N TRP A 67 11.14 -9.59 16.22
CA TRP A 67 11.40 -9.15 14.86
C TRP A 67 12.78 -9.61 14.38
N HIS A 68 13.83 -9.38 15.17
CA HIS A 68 15.18 -9.81 14.82
C HIS A 68 15.31 -11.33 14.73
N GLU A 69 14.65 -12.09 15.59
CA GLU A 69 14.68 -13.55 15.52
C GLU A 69 13.92 -14.09 14.30
N CYS A 70 12.74 -13.55 13.99
CA CYS A 70 12.00 -13.91 12.79
C CYS A 70 12.76 -13.55 11.51
N TYR A 71 13.37 -12.35 11.46
CA TYR A 71 14.14 -11.90 10.29
C TYR A 71 15.48 -12.62 10.16
N ARG A 72 16.23 -12.76 11.26
CA ARG A 72 17.61 -13.30 11.22
C ARG A 72 17.67 -14.82 11.36
N GLY A 73 16.64 -15.44 11.94
CA GLY A 73 16.50 -16.87 12.16
C GLY A 73 16.18 -17.68 10.90
N THR A 74 15.91 -17.02 9.78
CA THR A 74 15.94 -17.62 8.45
C THR A 74 17.28 -17.25 7.79
N TYR A 75 18.07 -18.24 7.37
CA TYR A 75 19.38 -17.99 6.74
C TYR A 75 19.24 -17.10 5.51
N PHE A 76 18.27 -17.41 4.64
CA PHE A 76 17.80 -16.54 3.56
C PHE A 76 16.68 -15.63 4.08
N ARG A 77 16.75 -14.33 3.73
CA ARG A 77 15.95 -13.27 4.34
C ARG A 77 15.37 -12.34 3.29
N GLY A 78 14.36 -11.57 3.68
CA GLY A 78 13.72 -10.60 2.80
C GLY A 78 12.72 -11.24 1.85
N GLY A 79 12.59 -10.63 0.68
CA GLY A 79 11.57 -10.96 -0.30
C GLY A 79 10.15 -10.60 0.16
N PRO A 80 9.20 -10.46 -0.78
CA PRO A 80 7.87 -9.96 -0.46
C PRO A 80 7.11 -10.88 0.50
N ILE A 81 7.21 -12.20 0.34
CA ILE A 81 6.50 -13.16 1.22
C ILE A 81 7.01 -13.08 2.67
N GLY A 82 8.33 -13.12 2.84
CA GLY A 82 8.95 -13.10 4.17
C GLY A 82 8.70 -11.77 4.89
N MET A 83 8.87 -10.65 4.19
CA MET A 83 8.67 -9.32 4.75
C MET A 83 7.19 -9.02 5.03
N SER A 84 6.26 -9.42 4.17
CA SER A 84 4.83 -9.24 4.43
C SER A 84 4.35 -10.08 5.62
N ALA A 85 4.81 -11.33 5.74
CA ALA A 85 4.50 -12.16 6.92
C ALA A 85 5.03 -11.53 8.21
N LEU A 86 6.27 -11.06 8.19
CA LEU A 86 6.91 -10.40 9.34
C LEU A 86 6.18 -9.11 9.71
N SER A 87 5.78 -8.30 8.72
CA SER A 87 4.99 -7.08 8.92
C SER A 87 3.65 -7.37 9.60
N GLY A 88 2.90 -8.38 9.12
CA GLY A 88 1.62 -8.73 9.75
C GLY A 88 1.77 -9.19 11.20
N VAL A 89 2.84 -9.93 11.51
CA VAL A 89 3.15 -10.32 12.89
C VAL A 89 3.52 -9.11 13.74
N GLU A 90 4.43 -8.26 13.26
CA GLU A 90 4.93 -7.11 14.00
C GLU A 90 3.82 -6.10 14.32
N MET A 91 2.93 -5.81 13.36
CA MET A 91 1.77 -4.95 13.60
C MET A 91 0.84 -5.52 14.66
N ALA A 92 0.62 -6.85 14.68
CA ALA A 92 -0.17 -7.49 15.72
C ALA A 92 0.47 -7.35 17.12
N LEU A 93 1.81 -7.37 17.21
CA LEU A 93 2.51 -7.16 18.48
C LEU A 93 2.39 -5.70 18.96
N TRP A 94 2.45 -4.72 18.04
CA TRP A 94 2.18 -3.31 18.39
C TRP A 94 0.74 -3.06 18.83
N ASP A 95 -0.23 -3.67 18.14
CA ASP A 95 -1.64 -3.61 18.53
C ASP A 95 -1.84 -4.20 19.95
N LEU A 96 -1.20 -5.34 20.25
CA LEU A 96 -1.17 -5.92 21.60
C LEU A 96 -0.60 -4.95 22.63
N LYS A 97 0.57 -4.36 22.36
CA LYS A 97 1.24 -3.43 23.28
C LYS A 97 0.38 -2.19 23.54
N GLY A 98 -0.27 -1.64 22.51
CA GLY A 98 -1.20 -0.52 22.64
C GLY A 98 -2.41 -0.88 23.50
N LYS A 99 -3.04 -2.02 23.24
CA LYS A 99 -4.19 -2.54 24.03
C LYS A 99 -3.81 -2.80 25.48
N ALA A 100 -2.67 -3.43 25.74
CA ALA A 100 -2.20 -3.73 27.09
C ALA A 100 -1.95 -2.45 27.92
N LEU A 101 -1.47 -1.39 27.27
CA LEU A 101 -1.19 -0.10 27.89
C LEU A 101 -2.38 0.88 27.85
N GLY A 102 -3.49 0.52 27.18
CA GLY A 102 -4.66 1.39 27.04
C GLY A 102 -4.42 2.65 26.21
N VAL A 103 -3.46 2.63 25.28
CA VAL A 103 -3.11 3.78 24.43
C VAL A 103 -3.04 3.39 22.95
N PRO A 104 -3.34 4.32 22.02
CA PRO A 104 -3.14 4.06 20.60
C PRO A 104 -1.64 3.95 20.27
N VAL A 105 -1.29 3.13 19.26
CA VAL A 105 0.11 2.84 18.90
C VAL A 105 0.95 4.10 18.69
N TYR A 106 0.40 5.16 18.08
CA TYR A 106 1.14 6.41 17.87
C TYR A 106 1.62 7.07 19.18
N GLN A 107 0.97 6.84 20.33
CA GLN A 107 1.46 7.33 21.62
C GLN A 107 2.74 6.62 22.05
N LEU A 108 2.85 5.33 21.71
CA LEU A 108 4.07 4.56 21.93
C LEU A 108 5.21 5.03 21.02
N LEU A 109 4.88 5.59 19.85
CA LEU A 109 5.82 6.15 18.88
C LEU A 109 6.22 7.62 19.16
N GLY A 110 5.84 8.17 20.31
CA GLY A 110 6.20 9.53 20.71
C GLY A 110 5.08 10.56 20.62
N GLY A 111 3.85 10.13 20.36
CA GLY A 111 2.67 10.97 20.43
C GLY A 111 2.25 11.62 19.12
N LYS A 112 1.19 12.43 19.22
CA LYS A 112 0.49 13.00 18.06
C LYS A 112 1.20 14.26 17.57
N VAL A 113 1.41 14.36 16.26
CA VAL A 113 1.97 15.56 15.61
C VAL A 113 1.00 16.27 14.65
N ARG A 114 -0.17 15.66 14.40
CA ARG A 114 -1.23 16.20 13.55
C ARG A 114 -2.58 15.57 13.89
N ASP A 115 -3.67 16.31 13.70
CA ASP A 115 -5.04 15.82 13.97
C ASP A 115 -5.66 15.02 12.84
N ARG A 116 -5.18 15.23 11.62
CA ARG A 116 -5.68 14.59 10.40
C ARG A 116 -4.54 14.42 9.41
N VAL A 117 -4.67 13.45 8.51
CA VAL A 117 -3.75 13.19 7.39
C VAL A 117 -4.55 13.41 6.10
N PRO A 118 -4.03 14.18 5.13
CA PRO A 118 -4.64 14.28 3.80
C PRO A 118 -4.66 12.91 3.11
N CYS A 119 -5.77 12.59 2.46
CA CYS A 119 -5.91 11.36 1.68
C CYS A 119 -6.21 11.71 0.23
N TYR A 120 -5.54 11.03 -0.71
CA TYR A 120 -5.91 11.05 -2.11
C TYR A 120 -6.81 9.84 -2.44
N ALA A 121 -7.66 9.96 -3.45
CA ALA A 121 -8.45 8.84 -3.97
C ALA A 121 -7.69 8.10 -5.07
N ASN A 122 -7.84 6.77 -5.10
CA ASN A 122 -7.49 5.93 -6.23
C ASN A 122 -8.72 5.09 -6.64
N GLY A 123 -8.74 4.57 -7.86
CA GLY A 123 -9.83 3.76 -8.40
C GLY A 123 -11.08 4.55 -8.81
N TRP A 124 -11.09 5.87 -8.61
CA TRP A 124 -12.20 6.76 -8.97
C TRP A 124 -12.47 6.80 -10.48
N PHE A 125 -11.46 6.51 -11.29
CA PHE A 125 -11.48 6.64 -12.74
C PHE A 125 -12.17 5.47 -13.46
N SER A 126 -12.38 4.32 -12.83
CA SER A 126 -12.98 3.17 -13.51
C SER A 126 -14.48 3.38 -13.78
N PRO A 127 -15.02 3.08 -14.98
CA PRO A 127 -14.37 2.49 -16.17
C PRO A 127 -14.10 3.51 -17.31
N ALA A 128 -13.75 4.76 -17.00
CA ALA A 128 -13.53 5.81 -18.01
C ALA A 128 -12.44 5.45 -19.01
N LYS A 129 -12.62 5.95 -20.23
CA LYS A 129 -11.76 5.71 -21.41
C LYS A 129 -11.46 6.98 -22.19
N THR A 130 -12.32 8.01 -22.11
CA THR A 130 -12.11 9.29 -22.80
C THR A 130 -11.73 10.41 -21.83
N PRO A 131 -11.05 11.47 -22.29
CA PRO A 131 -10.72 12.63 -21.43
C PRO A 131 -11.92 13.20 -20.68
N GLU A 132 -13.08 13.28 -21.34
CA GLU A 132 -14.32 13.80 -20.77
C GLU A 132 -14.86 12.87 -19.67
N GLU A 133 -14.81 11.56 -19.87
CA GLU A 133 -15.21 10.59 -18.85
C GLU A 133 -14.29 10.63 -17.62
N PHE A 134 -12.98 10.83 -17.82
CA PHE A 134 -12.03 11.02 -16.72
C PHE A 134 -12.32 12.32 -15.96
N ALA A 135 -12.54 13.44 -16.66
CA ALA A 135 -12.89 14.72 -16.07
C ALA A 135 -14.15 14.63 -15.18
N GLU A 136 -15.22 14.01 -15.67
CA GLU A 136 -16.46 13.86 -14.91
C GLU A 136 -16.29 12.98 -13.66
N LYS A 137 -15.50 11.90 -13.76
CA LYS A 137 -15.18 11.07 -12.59
C LYS A 137 -14.28 11.76 -11.59
N ALA A 138 -13.36 12.59 -12.06
CA ALA A 138 -12.49 13.40 -11.20
C ALA A 138 -13.35 14.38 -10.38
N LYS A 139 -14.27 15.11 -11.03
CA LYS A 139 -15.23 15.98 -10.34
C LYS A 139 -16.06 15.23 -9.31
N ALA A 140 -16.54 14.03 -9.64
CA ALA A 140 -17.29 13.19 -8.71
C ALA A 140 -16.47 12.75 -7.50
N ALA A 141 -15.16 12.49 -7.66
CA ALA A 141 -14.26 12.19 -6.56
C ALA A 141 -14.00 13.43 -5.68
N VAL A 142 -13.78 14.60 -6.29
CA VAL A 142 -13.62 15.88 -5.57
C VAL A 142 -14.89 16.23 -4.79
N ALA A 143 -16.07 16.02 -5.36
CA ALA A 143 -17.35 16.24 -4.68
C ALA A 143 -17.55 15.34 -3.45
N ARG A 144 -16.80 14.24 -3.33
CA ARG A 144 -16.76 13.38 -2.13
C ARG A 144 -15.77 13.86 -1.06
N GLY A 145 -15.08 14.97 -1.30
CA GLY A 145 -14.16 15.62 -0.36
C GLY A 145 -12.68 15.22 -0.52
N PHE A 146 -12.31 14.55 -1.62
CA PHE A 146 -10.91 14.23 -1.88
C PHE A 146 -10.17 15.45 -2.46
N SER A 147 -9.06 15.81 -1.84
CA SER A 147 -8.17 16.89 -2.28
C SER A 147 -6.97 16.39 -3.10
N GLY A 148 -6.95 15.10 -3.43
CA GLY A 148 -5.93 14.52 -4.29
C GLY A 148 -6.46 13.30 -5.03
N LEU A 149 -6.00 13.08 -6.26
CA LEU A 149 -6.47 12.04 -7.16
C LEU A 149 -5.29 11.32 -7.82
N LYS A 150 -5.19 10.00 -7.62
CA LYS A 150 -4.22 9.14 -8.30
C LYS A 150 -4.87 8.28 -9.36
N TRP A 151 -4.28 8.21 -10.55
CA TRP A 151 -4.61 7.20 -11.56
C TRP A 151 -3.48 6.95 -12.57
N ASP A 152 -3.69 5.95 -13.43
CA ASP A 152 -2.82 5.60 -14.54
C ASP A 152 -3.46 5.99 -15.90
N PRO A 153 -2.94 7.00 -16.63
CA PRO A 153 -3.48 7.44 -17.91
C PRO A 153 -2.92 6.68 -19.14
N PHE A 154 -1.94 5.77 -18.98
CA PHE A 154 -1.21 5.22 -20.14
C PHE A 154 -1.76 3.90 -20.70
N GLY A 155 -2.99 3.53 -20.34
CA GLY A 155 -3.70 2.39 -20.91
C GLY A 155 -2.93 1.07 -20.76
N LYS A 156 -2.68 0.37 -21.87
CA LYS A 156 -1.97 -0.93 -21.88
C LYS A 156 -0.49 -0.82 -22.29
N ALA A 157 0.07 0.38 -22.38
CA ALA A 157 1.47 0.55 -22.77
C ALA A 157 2.41 -0.18 -21.79
N TYR A 158 3.49 -0.78 -22.31
CA TYR A 158 4.47 -1.53 -21.52
C TYR A 158 5.86 -1.38 -22.15
N LEU A 159 6.87 -1.08 -21.33
CA LEU A 159 8.23 -0.63 -21.63
C LEU A 159 8.32 0.68 -22.42
N THR A 160 7.55 0.78 -23.50
CA THR A 160 7.50 1.95 -24.39
C THR A 160 6.06 2.41 -24.60
N ILE A 161 5.91 3.66 -25.02
CA ILE A 161 4.63 4.25 -25.43
C ILE A 161 4.81 4.90 -26.80
N SER A 162 3.84 4.76 -27.71
CA SER A 162 3.88 5.47 -28.99
C SER A 162 3.62 6.97 -28.81
N LYS A 163 3.95 7.78 -29.82
CA LYS A 163 3.61 9.21 -29.82
C LYS A 163 2.09 9.44 -29.73
N ALA A 164 1.29 8.57 -30.36
CA ALA A 164 -0.16 8.68 -30.36
C ALA A 164 -0.75 8.36 -28.99
N GLU A 165 -0.29 7.27 -28.36
CA GLU A 165 -0.71 6.88 -27.01
C GLU A 165 -0.29 7.93 -25.96
N LEU A 166 0.93 8.47 -26.05
CA LEU A 166 1.37 9.53 -25.15
C LEU A 166 0.50 10.79 -25.30
N ARG A 167 0.20 11.22 -26.53
CA ARG A 167 -0.72 12.34 -26.74
C ARG A 167 -2.11 12.05 -26.17
N GLN A 168 -2.63 10.84 -26.33
CA GLN A 168 -3.90 10.45 -25.73
C GLN A 168 -3.86 10.53 -24.21
N ALA A 169 -2.81 9.99 -23.58
CA ALA A 169 -2.65 10.03 -22.13
C ALA A 169 -2.59 11.48 -21.63
N LEU A 170 -1.82 12.35 -22.30
CA LEU A 170 -1.72 13.77 -21.94
C LEU A 170 -3.05 14.50 -22.09
N ARG A 171 -3.87 14.21 -23.10
CA ARG A 171 -5.23 14.77 -23.20
C ARG A 171 -6.12 14.36 -22.01
N CYS A 172 -5.98 13.14 -21.51
CA CYS A 172 -6.70 12.72 -20.31
C CYS A 172 -6.20 13.45 -19.06
N VAL A 173 -4.88 13.67 -18.94
CA VAL A 173 -4.29 14.46 -17.84
C VAL A 173 -4.79 15.90 -17.88
N GLU A 174 -4.68 16.56 -19.04
CA GLU A 174 -5.17 17.91 -19.29
C GLU A 174 -6.63 18.07 -18.88
N ALA A 175 -7.52 17.21 -19.39
CA ALA A 175 -8.95 17.28 -19.10
C ALA A 175 -9.26 17.12 -17.60
N VAL A 176 -8.51 16.30 -16.88
CA VAL A 176 -8.72 16.15 -15.43
C VAL A 176 -8.21 17.36 -14.68
N VAL A 177 -7.01 17.85 -14.99
CA VAL A 177 -6.42 19.04 -14.35
C VAL A 177 -7.34 20.25 -14.56
N GLU A 178 -7.83 20.49 -15.78
CA GLU A 178 -8.77 21.57 -16.07
C GLU A 178 -10.10 21.39 -15.32
N ALA A 179 -10.60 20.16 -15.22
CA ALA A 179 -11.89 19.86 -14.60
C ALA A 179 -11.91 20.06 -13.08
N VAL A 180 -10.79 19.84 -12.41
CA VAL A 180 -10.66 19.92 -10.95
C VAL A 180 -9.98 21.19 -10.48
N GLY A 181 -9.16 21.83 -11.32
CA GLY A 181 -8.42 23.05 -11.01
C GLY A 181 -7.31 22.87 -9.95
N ASP A 182 -6.59 23.96 -9.69
CA ASP A 182 -5.31 23.99 -8.95
C ASP A 182 -5.39 23.64 -7.45
N HIS A 183 -6.59 23.35 -6.92
CA HIS A 183 -6.79 23.03 -5.51
C HIS A 183 -6.78 21.52 -5.22
N VAL A 184 -6.61 20.69 -6.25
CA VAL A 184 -6.63 19.23 -6.16
C VAL A 184 -5.29 18.69 -6.65
N GLU A 185 -4.61 17.95 -5.79
CA GLU A 185 -3.33 17.31 -6.11
C GLU A 185 -3.54 16.18 -7.13
N ILE A 186 -2.81 16.22 -8.25
CA ILE A 186 -2.87 15.16 -9.27
C ILE A 186 -1.63 14.29 -9.19
N LEU A 187 -1.84 12.98 -9.10
CA LEU A 187 -0.81 11.98 -8.97
C LEU A 187 -0.90 11.03 -10.18
N VAL A 188 0.21 10.79 -10.85
CA VAL A 188 0.25 9.93 -12.05
C VAL A 188 1.03 8.65 -11.74
N GLU A 189 0.39 7.52 -11.99
CA GLU A 189 0.93 6.17 -11.75
C GLU A 189 1.45 5.53 -13.03
N ALA A 190 2.67 4.97 -13.02
CA ALA A 190 3.23 4.18 -14.11
C ALA A 190 3.31 2.68 -13.85
N HIS A 191 3.03 2.19 -12.64
CA HIS A 191 3.06 0.76 -12.26
C HIS A 191 4.38 0.06 -12.59
N GLY A 192 5.50 0.79 -12.53
CA GLY A 192 6.83 0.25 -12.82
C GLY A 192 6.97 -0.33 -14.22
N ARG A 193 6.23 0.18 -15.21
CA ARG A 193 6.08 -0.50 -16.51
C ARG A 193 6.96 0.03 -17.63
N PHE A 194 7.57 1.20 -17.49
CA PHE A 194 8.32 1.82 -18.58
C PHE A 194 9.82 1.62 -18.42
N ASN A 195 10.54 1.54 -19.54
CA ASN A 195 11.99 1.66 -19.47
C ASN A 195 12.40 3.12 -19.18
N VAL A 196 13.64 3.30 -18.71
CA VAL A 196 14.20 4.62 -18.32
C VAL A 196 13.97 5.69 -19.39
N ALA A 197 14.27 5.39 -20.66
CA ALA A 197 14.14 6.37 -21.74
C ALA A 197 12.68 6.83 -21.96
N THR A 198 11.73 5.89 -21.84
CA THR A 198 10.30 6.20 -21.97
C THR A 198 9.79 6.96 -20.76
N ALA A 199 10.16 6.54 -19.55
CA ALA A 199 9.82 7.21 -18.31
C ALA A 199 10.28 8.67 -18.29
N VAL A 200 11.54 8.95 -18.68
CA VAL A 200 12.08 10.32 -18.79
C VAL A 200 11.26 11.16 -19.77
N ARG A 201 10.87 10.58 -20.91
CA ARG A 201 10.05 11.28 -21.90
C ARG A 201 8.65 11.58 -21.38
N ILE A 202 8.05 10.66 -20.64
CA ILE A 202 6.74 10.86 -19.99
C ILE A 202 6.85 11.95 -18.92
N GLY A 203 7.83 11.86 -18.03
CA GLY A 203 8.06 12.83 -16.96
C GLY A 203 8.19 14.26 -17.49
N ARG A 204 9.04 14.46 -18.51
CA ARG A 204 9.17 15.77 -19.19
C ARG A 204 7.87 16.28 -19.81
N ALA A 205 7.02 15.39 -20.30
CA ALA A 205 5.74 15.78 -20.85
C ALA A 205 4.72 16.17 -19.76
N LEU A 206 4.83 15.57 -18.57
CA LEU A 206 3.98 15.84 -17.41
C LEU A 206 4.33 17.17 -16.69
N GLU A 207 5.54 17.72 -16.89
CA GLU A 207 6.00 18.98 -16.27
C GLU A 207 5.03 20.17 -16.49
N ASN A 208 4.25 20.15 -17.57
CA ASN A 208 3.31 21.23 -17.89
C ASN A 208 1.99 21.19 -17.10
N TYR A 209 1.77 20.18 -16.24
CA TYR A 209 0.48 19.91 -15.60
C TYR A 209 0.51 19.95 -14.07
N ASP A 210 1.61 20.43 -13.48
CA ASP A 210 1.81 20.54 -12.02
C ASP A 210 1.46 19.23 -11.25
N ILE A 211 1.97 18.11 -11.76
CA ILE A 211 1.74 16.79 -11.18
C ILE A 211 2.52 16.66 -9.88
N ALA A 212 1.83 16.35 -8.78
CA ALA A 212 2.39 16.23 -7.43
C ALA A 212 3.50 15.18 -7.33
N TRP A 213 3.25 13.99 -7.87
CA TRP A 213 4.29 12.99 -8.09
C TRP A 213 3.97 12.04 -9.25
N TYR A 214 5.06 11.51 -9.81
CA TYR A 214 5.04 10.47 -10.84
C TYR A 214 5.52 9.15 -10.20
N GLU A 215 4.58 8.24 -9.93
CA GLU A 215 4.80 7.00 -9.18
C GLU A 215 5.32 5.87 -10.06
N GLU A 216 6.28 5.11 -9.53
CA GLU A 216 6.93 3.95 -10.17
C GLU A 216 7.17 4.12 -11.68
N PRO A 217 7.98 5.11 -12.09
CA PRO A 217 8.23 5.40 -13.51
C PRO A 217 8.84 4.21 -14.25
N VAL A 218 9.65 3.41 -13.56
CA VAL A 218 10.39 2.26 -14.09
C VAL A 218 10.23 1.04 -13.17
N PRO A 219 10.48 -0.19 -13.66
CA PRO A 219 10.52 -1.37 -12.80
C PRO A 219 11.47 -1.15 -11.61
N PRO A 220 11.17 -1.71 -10.43
CA PRO A 220 12.00 -1.52 -9.24
C PRO A 220 13.43 -2.08 -9.37
N ASP A 221 13.66 -2.96 -10.35
CA ASP A 221 14.94 -3.62 -10.60
C ASP A 221 15.71 -3.04 -11.82
N ASP A 222 15.21 -1.97 -12.47
CA ASP A 222 15.82 -1.31 -13.65
C ASP A 222 16.70 -0.10 -13.26
#